data_AF-X1W0V5-F1
#
_entry.id   AF-X1W0V5-F1
#
_cell.length_a   1.000
_cell.length_b   1.000
_cell.length_c   1.000
_cell.angle_alpha   90.00
_cell.angle_beta   90.00
_cell.angle_gamma   90.00
#
_symmetry.space_group_name_H-M   'P 1'
#
loop_
_entity.id
_entity.type
_entity.pdbx_description
1 polymer ?
#
loop_
_entity_poly.entity_id
_entity_poly.type
_entity_poly.pdbx_seq_one_letter_code
_entity_poly.pdbx_strand_id
1 'polypeptide(L)'
;EYIDEKILRLDYYLPLNEIILDFYDKLKSISSGYASLDYEIVGYQSAELEKVDILVNHQLVDALSFIVHKDKAYTRGRKIVEKLKEVIPRQMYEVPLQATIERKIIARETIRALKKD
;
A
#
# COMPACT_ATOMS: atom_id res chain seq x y z
N GLU A 1 24.93 8.48 14.90
CA GLU A 1 25.88 9.36 15.62
C GLU A 1 25.20 9.91 16.88
N TYR A 2 25.84 9.84 18.05
CA TYR A 2 25.32 10.51 19.25
C TYR A 2 25.77 11.97 19.21
N ILE A 3 24.79 12.89 19.15
CA ILE A 3 25.05 14.33 19.18
C ILE A 3 25.19 14.81 20.63
N ASP A 4 24.49 14.15 21.55
CA ASP A 4 24.51 14.39 23.00
C ASP A 4 24.14 13.09 23.74
N GLU A 5 24.23 13.04 25.07
CA GLU A 5 23.87 11.86 25.88
C GLU A 5 22.42 11.39 25.64
N LYS A 6 21.54 12.29 25.21
CA LYS A 6 20.12 12.03 24.96
C LYS A 6 19.69 12.19 23.50
N ILE A 7 20.58 12.65 22.61
CA ILE A 7 20.25 12.96 21.22
C ILE A 7 21.02 12.04 20.30
N LEU A 8 20.27 11.23 19.55
CA LEU A 8 20.80 10.30 18.55
C LEU A 8 20.40 10.76 17.15
N ARG A 9 21.39 10.91 16.28
CA ARG A 9 21.22 11.06 14.84
C ARG A 9 21.35 9.72 14.15
N LEU A 10 20.42 9.44 13.24
CA LEU A 10 20.38 8.22 12.43
C LEU A 10 20.29 8.61 10.95
N ASP A 11 21.20 8.09 10.14
CA ASP A 11 21.19 8.28 8.70
C ASP A 11 20.87 6.93 8.03
N TYR A 12 19.82 6.90 7.19
CA TYR A 12 19.36 5.71 6.48
C TYR A 12 19.05 6.00 5.03
N TYR A 13 19.34 5.04 4.15
CA TYR A 13 18.85 5.05 2.78
C TYR A 13 17.51 4.32 2.74
N LEU A 14 16.45 5.06 2.40
CA LEU A 14 15.09 4.53 2.32
C LEU A 14 14.42 4.96 1.01
N PRO A 15 13.60 4.10 0.40
CA PRO A 15 12.76 4.47 -0.72
C PRO A 15 11.79 5.61 -0.34
N LEU A 16 11.76 6.68 -1.14
CA LEU A 16 10.92 7.85 -0.88
C LEU A 16 9.43 7.50 -0.79
N ASN A 17 8.96 6.51 -1.55
CA ASN A 17 7.57 6.05 -1.52
C ASN A 17 7.13 5.52 -0.15
N GLU A 18 8.03 4.92 0.64
CA GLU A 18 7.72 4.42 1.98
C GLU A 18 7.67 5.57 3.01
N ILE A 19 8.47 6.63 2.80
CA ILE A 19 8.47 7.80 3.68
C ILE A 19 7.14 8.58 3.59
N ILE A 20 6.61 8.75 2.37
CA ILE A 20 5.43 9.59 2.11
C ILE A 20 4.13 9.02 2.69
N LEU A 21 4.01 7.69 2.82
CA LEU A 21 2.72 7.05 3.14
C LEU A 21 2.35 7.12 4.63
N ASP A 22 3.18 6.54 5.51
CA ASP A 22 2.85 6.38 6.93
C ASP A 22 4.06 6.67 7.86
N PHE A 23 5.24 6.97 7.30
CA PHE A 23 6.48 6.97 8.09
C PHE A 23 6.50 8.12 9.09
N TYR A 24 6.08 9.32 8.68
CA TYR A 24 6.08 10.50 9.53
C TYR A 24 5.20 10.32 10.78
N ASP A 25 3.96 9.85 10.59
CA ASP A 25 3.01 9.63 11.68
C ASP A 25 3.50 8.54 12.64
N LYS A 26 4.05 7.44 12.10
CA LYS A 26 4.64 6.37 12.92
C LYS A 26 5.85 6.84 13.70
N LEU A 27 6.72 7.63 13.08
CA LEU A 27 7.91 8.19 13.72
C LEU A 27 7.51 9.07 14.91
N LYS A 28 6.59 10.02 14.69
CA LYS A 28 6.10 10.91 15.73
C LYS A 28 5.38 10.16 16.84
N SER A 29 4.61 9.13 16.52
CA SER A 29 3.93 8.29 17.51
C SER A 29 4.91 7.52 18.40
N ILE A 30 5.89 6.82 17.81
CA ILE A 30 6.88 6.02 18.55
C ILE A 30 7.77 6.93 19.40
N SER A 31 8.16 8.09 18.87
CA SER A 31 9.02 9.02 19.58
C SER A 31 8.28 9.94 20.54
N SER A 32 6.96 9.79 20.74
CA SER A 32 6.15 10.75 21.50
C SER A 32 6.35 12.23 21.07
N GLY A 33 6.56 12.46 19.77
CA GLY A 33 6.78 13.79 19.19
C GLY A 33 8.23 14.28 19.15
N TYR A 34 9.16 13.66 19.89
CA TYR A 34 10.55 14.12 20.02
C TYR A 34 11.42 13.94 18.77
N ALA A 35 11.13 12.96 17.90
CA ALA A 35 11.93 12.73 16.70
C ALA A 35 11.58 13.74 15.60
N SER A 36 12.61 14.27 14.95
CA SER A 36 12.51 15.01 13.70
C SER A 36 13.07 14.15 12.55
N LEU A 37 12.64 14.44 11.34
CA LEU A 37 13.11 13.79 10.12
C LEU A 37 13.47 14.87 9.12
N ASP A 38 14.63 14.71 8.51
CA ASP A 38 15.05 15.44 7.32
C ASP A 38 15.44 14.40 6.26
N TYR A 39 15.18 14.71 4.99
CA TYR A 39 15.52 13.79 3.89
C TYR A 39 16.04 14.56 2.69
N GLU A 40 17.04 13.98 2.04
CA GLU A 40 17.57 14.45 0.77
C GLU A 40 17.42 13.37 -0.29
N ILE A 41 17.08 13.76 -1.51
CA ILE A 41 16.96 12.83 -2.63
C ILE A 41 18.36 12.52 -3.15
N VAL A 42 18.84 11.31 -2.86
CA VAL A 42 20.19 10.87 -3.23
C VAL A 42 20.28 10.33 -4.67
N GLY A 43 19.14 10.11 -5.32
CA GLY A 43 19.05 9.67 -6.71
C GLY A 43 18.13 8.47 -6.92
N TYR A 44 18.11 7.96 -8.15
CA TYR A 44 17.34 6.77 -8.52
C TYR A 44 18.18 5.50 -8.30
N GLN A 45 17.53 4.46 -7.78
CA GLN A 45 18.13 3.14 -7.61
C GLN A 45 17.28 2.09 -8.32
N SER A 46 17.93 1.05 -8.84
CA SER A 46 17.23 -0.10 -9.41
C SER A 46 16.54 -0.89 -8.31
N ALA A 47 15.27 -1.26 -8.52
CA ALA A 47 14.49 -2.05 -7.60
C ALA A 47 13.58 -3.03 -8.36
N GLU A 48 13.24 -4.17 -7.75
CA GLU A 48 12.28 -5.11 -8.31
C GLU A 48 10.85 -4.62 -8.04
N LEU A 49 10.30 -3.90 -9.02
CA LEU A 49 8.97 -3.30 -8.94
C LEU A 49 7.99 -4.05 -9.84
N GLU A 50 6.78 -4.24 -9.32
CA GLU A 50 5.66 -4.82 -10.05
C GLU A 50 4.48 -3.85 -10.05
N LYS A 51 3.81 -3.72 -11.20
CA LYS A 51 2.55 -2.99 -11.31
C LYS A 51 1.41 -3.92 -10.89
N VAL A 52 0.69 -3.54 -9.85
CA VAL A 52 -0.52 -4.20 -9.40
C VAL A 52 -1.72 -3.44 -9.94
N ASP A 53 -2.50 -4.12 -10.74
CA ASP A 53 -3.74 -3.64 -11.31
C ASP A 53 -4.93 -4.14 -10.48
N ILE A 54 -5.95 -3.29 -10.30
CA ILE A 54 -7.17 -3.64 -9.55
C ILE A 54 -8.33 -3.76 -10.53
N LEU A 55 -8.99 -4.91 -10.53
CA LEU A 55 -10.19 -5.16 -11.31
C LEU A 55 -11.42 -5.20 -10.40
N VAL A 56 -12.44 -4.46 -10.79
CA VAL A 56 -13.77 -4.46 -10.17
C VAL A 56 -14.73 -5.01 -11.21
N ASN A 57 -15.37 -6.14 -10.91
CA ASN A 57 -16.25 -6.84 -11.85
C ASN A 57 -15.59 -7.10 -13.23
N HIS A 58 -14.35 -7.57 -13.22
CA HIS A 58 -13.51 -7.82 -14.41
C HIS A 58 -13.16 -6.57 -15.25
N GLN A 59 -13.52 -5.38 -14.79
CA GLN A 59 -13.10 -4.12 -15.41
C GLN A 59 -11.91 -3.54 -14.65
N LEU A 60 -10.87 -3.17 -15.40
CA LEU A 60 -9.70 -2.51 -14.84
C LEU A 60 -10.08 -1.11 -14.34
N VAL A 61 -9.69 -0.81 -13.11
CA VAL A 61 -9.83 0.52 -12.52
C VAL A 61 -8.44 1.14 -12.38
N ASP A 62 -8.02 1.87 -13.41
CA ASP A 62 -6.68 2.48 -13.47
C ASP A 62 -6.37 3.36 -12.26
N ALA A 63 -7.37 4.08 -11.75
CA ALA A 63 -7.22 4.96 -10.58
C ALA A 63 -6.81 4.23 -9.29
N LEU A 64 -7.00 2.90 -9.22
CA LEU A 64 -6.63 2.07 -8.08
C LEU A 64 -5.37 1.24 -8.33
N SER A 65 -4.79 1.33 -9.53
CA SER A 65 -3.58 0.59 -9.89
C SER A 65 -2.34 1.28 -9.33
N PHE A 66 -1.38 0.51 -8.85
CA PHE A 66 -0.21 1.06 -8.16
C PHE A 66 1.05 0.22 -8.41
N ILE A 67 2.21 0.86 -8.27
CA ILE A 67 3.52 0.21 -8.37
C ILE A 67 4.04 -0.07 -6.97
N VAL A 68 4.55 -1.27 -6.75
CA VAL A 68 5.04 -1.73 -5.44
C VAL A 68 6.23 -2.66 -5.63
N HIS A 69 7.06 -2.79 -4.60
CA HIS A 69 8.10 -3.82 -4.58
C HIS A 69 7.46 -5.21 -4.65
N LYS A 70 8.04 -6.10 -5.44
CA LYS A 70 7.56 -7.47 -5.70
C LYS A 70 7.16 -8.23 -4.44
N ASP A 71 8.00 -8.21 -3.40
CA ASP A 71 7.73 -8.91 -2.13
C ASP A 71 6.49 -8.41 -1.39
N LYS A 72 6.11 -7.15 -1.62
CA LYS A 72 4.95 -6.51 -0.98
C LYS A 72 3.69 -6.56 -1.85
N ALA A 73 3.79 -7.01 -3.09
CA ALA A 73 2.70 -6.92 -4.07
C ALA A 73 1.45 -7.71 -3.63
N TYR A 74 1.63 -8.95 -3.16
CA TYR A 74 0.53 -9.77 -2.65
C TYR A 74 -0.15 -9.14 -1.44
N THR A 75 0.61 -8.81 -0.40
CA THR A 75 0.07 -8.27 0.86
C THR A 75 -0.67 -6.96 0.64
N ARG A 76 -0.12 -6.07 -0.18
CA ARG A 76 -0.73 -4.77 -0.45
C ARG A 76 -1.95 -4.88 -1.36
N GLY A 77 -1.89 -5.71 -2.40
CA GLY A 77 -3.03 -6.00 -3.27
C GLY A 77 -4.21 -6.59 -2.49
N ARG A 78 -3.93 -7.57 -1.62
CA ARG A 78 -4.95 -8.17 -0.74
C ARG A 78 -5.60 -7.13 0.18
N LYS A 79 -4.79 -6.30 0.86
CA LYS A 79 -5.30 -5.26 1.76
C LYS A 79 -6.24 -4.27 1.05
N ILE A 80 -5.93 -3.90 -0.19
CA ILE A 80 -6.78 -3.01 -1.00
C ILE A 80 -8.09 -3.69 -1.37
N VAL A 81 -8.01 -4.93 -1.86
CA VAL A 81 -9.20 -5.71 -2.26
C VAL A 81 -10.13 -5.96 -1.05
N GLU A 82 -9.58 -6.26 0.13
CA GLU A 82 -10.33 -6.36 1.38
C GLU A 82 -10.97 -5.03 1.75
N LYS A 83 -10.24 -3.91 1.63
CA LYS A 83 -10.80 -2.59 1.95
C LYS A 83 -11.91 -2.18 0.99
N LEU A 84 -11.79 -2.50 -0.29
CA LEU A 84 -12.83 -2.27 -1.30
C LEU A 84 -14.11 -3.05 -0.98
N LYS A 85 -13.98 -4.28 -0.46
CA LYS A 85 -15.13 -5.09 -0.04
C LYS A 85 -15.92 -4.44 1.10
N GLU A 86 -15.24 -3.72 2.01
CA GLU A 86 -15.89 -2.98 3.10
C GLU A 86 -16.58 -1.70 2.62
N VAL A 87 -15.99 -1.03 1.64
CA VAL A 87 -16.45 0.29 1.16
C VAL A 87 -17.54 0.17 0.09
N ILE A 88 -17.45 -0.82 -0.79
CA ILE A 88 -18.42 -1.00 -1.88
C ILE A 88 -19.69 -1.64 -1.32
N PRO A 89 -20.86 -1.00 -1.48
CA PRO A 89 -22.12 -1.56 -1.01
C PRO A 89 -22.48 -2.83 -1.77
N ARG A 90 -23.14 -3.77 -1.06
CA ARG A 90 -23.63 -5.01 -1.66
C ARG A 90 -24.70 -4.69 -2.69
N GLN A 91 -24.66 -5.39 -3.82
CA GLN A 91 -25.62 -5.24 -4.92
C GLN A 91 -26.46 -6.52 -5.07
N MET A 92 -27.46 -6.51 -5.95
CA MET A 92 -28.30 -7.68 -6.25
C MET A 92 -27.56 -8.78 -7.03
N TYR A 93 -26.29 -8.55 -7.39
CA TYR A 93 -25.42 -9.48 -8.06
C TYR A 93 -24.07 -9.55 -7.35
N GLU A 94 -23.31 -10.61 -7.63
CA GLU A 94 -21.98 -10.78 -7.07
C GLU A 94 -20.98 -9.87 -7.77
N VAL A 95 -20.19 -9.14 -6.98
CA VAL A 95 -19.13 -8.27 -7.49
C VAL A 95 -17.78 -8.89 -7.16
N PRO A 96 -17.06 -9.49 -8.13
CA PRO A 96 -15.71 -9.97 -7.89
C PRO A 96 -14.74 -8.78 -7.87
N LEU A 97 -13.89 -8.76 -6.86
CA LEU A 97 -12.79 -7.81 -6.72
C LEU A 97 -11.48 -8.58 -6.86
N GLN A 98 -10.57 -8.09 -7.69
CA GLN A 98 -9.33 -8.81 -7.99
C GLN A 98 -8.15 -7.86 -8.01
N ALA A 99 -7.02 -8.30 -7.48
CA ALA A 99 -5.72 -7.69 -7.73
C ALA A 99 -4.94 -8.59 -8.67
N THR A 100 -4.38 -8.01 -9.72
CA THR A 100 -3.61 -8.72 -10.73
C THR A 100 -2.23 -8.11 -10.89
N ILE A 101 -1.26 -8.95 -11.18
CA ILE A 101 0.05 -8.53 -11.67
C ILE A 101 0.13 -9.03 -13.09
N GLU A 102 0.25 -8.09 -14.03
CA GLU A 102 0.14 -8.34 -15.47
C GLU A 102 -1.17 -9.04 -15.86
N ARG A 103 -1.17 -10.38 -15.88
CA ARG A 103 -2.33 -11.23 -16.22
C ARG A 103 -2.65 -12.28 -15.16
N LYS A 104 -1.86 -12.32 -14.08
CA LYS A 104 -2.02 -13.28 -13.00
C LYS A 104 -2.80 -12.64 -11.86
N ILE A 105 -3.90 -13.26 -11.46
CA ILE A 105 -4.65 -12.87 -10.26
C ILE A 105 -3.81 -13.28 -9.04
N ILE A 106 -3.42 -12.30 -8.23
CA ILE A 106 -2.66 -12.50 -7.00
C ILE A 106 -3.57 -12.55 -5.77
N ALA A 107 -4.66 -11.81 -5.77
CA ALA A 107 -5.65 -11.79 -4.70
C ALA A 107 -7.06 -11.60 -5.28
N ARG A 108 -8.06 -12.23 -4.66
CA ARG A 108 -9.46 -12.13 -5.09
C ARG A 108 -10.37 -12.14 -3.86
N GLU A 109 -11.31 -11.21 -3.86
CA GLU A 109 -12.46 -11.20 -2.94
C GLU A 109 -13.75 -11.14 -3.76
N THR A 110 -14.87 -11.47 -3.13
CA THR A 110 -16.17 -11.38 -3.78
C THR A 110 -17.19 -10.80 -2.82
N ILE A 111 -17.85 -9.73 -3.25
CA ILE A 111 -18.98 -9.15 -2.54
C ILE A 111 -20.20 -10.00 -2.90
N ARG A 112 -20.76 -10.68 -1.90
CA ARG A 112 -21.94 -11.53 -2.09
C ARG A 112 -23.16 -10.69 -2.45
N ALA A 113 -23.94 -11.19 -3.40
CA ALA A 113 -25.23 -10.61 -3.75
C ALA A 113 -26.14 -10.49 -2.53
N LEU A 114 -26.98 -9.46 -2.52
CA LEU A 114 -28.16 -9.40 -1.65
C LEU A 114 -29.17 -10.42 -2.15
N LYS A 115 -29.72 -11.21 -1.22
CA LYS A 115 -30.86 -12.08 -1.53
C LYS A 115 -32.12 -11.25 -1.36
N LYS A 116 -33.05 -11.41 -2.29
CA LYS A 116 -34.42 -10.91 -2.12
C LYS A 116 -35.10 -11.90 -1.18
N ASP A 117 -35.48 -11.45 0.01
CA ASP A 117 -36.53 -12.12 0.80
C ASP A 117 -37.90 -11.85 0.15
#